data_AF-A0A950HXT0-F1
#
_entry.id   AF-A0A950HXT0-F1
#
_cell.length_a   1.000
_cell.length_b   1.000
_cell.length_c   1.000
_cell.angle_alpha   90.00
_cell.angle_beta   90.00
_cell.angle_gamma   90.00
#
_symmetry.space_group_name_H-M   'P 1'
#
loop_
_entity.id
_entity.type
_entity.pdbx_description
1 polymer ?
#
loop_
_entity_poly.entity_id
_entity_poly.type
_entity_poly.pdbx_seq_one_letter_code
_entity_poly.pdbx_strand_id
1 'polypeptide(L)'
;MPGPHVFSISPGAHFLPTLADALLAGDLVEGISRASAPFELAKATIYLPTRRAAGAFAETLATRLPGGSVLLPHIVPLGQLDAVEASHLFHADEPGNALDPDLPPAIGDVARRMILTRLVLEWGRAVRFAILSVGADGRRRLDPEEALLVATAPADAWQLAGDLGDLIDELAIERIDWGALAPLGVGAFDDYWRITLDFLTIAIRSWPAILAERGLVDRATRQIRLVESEAARLRSNSDSGPVIAAGSTGTHPATAELMAAIAHARHGAVVLPGLDKSLDEASWRLVGGDGAAGHPQSALSRLLPRLGTSRDAVVEIGDVAPSLRCRARFLTEALRPADMTNLWRT
;
A
#
# COMPACT_ATOMS: atom_id res chain seq x y z
N MET A 1 9.69 -27.14 -2.01
CA MET A 1 8.35 -26.53 -1.89
C MET A 1 7.88 -26.22 -3.30
N PRO A 2 6.57 -26.31 -3.63
CA PRO A 2 6.07 -25.80 -4.90
C PRO A 2 6.48 -24.32 -5.06
N GLY A 3 6.76 -23.91 -6.30
CA GLY A 3 7.15 -22.52 -6.61
C GLY A 3 5.98 -21.54 -6.39
N PRO A 4 6.23 -20.23 -6.41
CA PRO A 4 5.21 -19.23 -6.15
C PRO A 4 4.09 -19.26 -7.21
N HIS A 5 2.83 -19.28 -6.78
CA HIS A 5 1.66 -19.27 -7.64
C HIS A 5 1.28 -17.84 -8.02
N VAL A 6 1.81 -17.37 -9.15
CA VAL A 6 1.63 -15.99 -9.62
C VAL A 6 1.04 -15.98 -11.03
N PHE A 7 -0.07 -15.28 -11.16
CA PHE A 7 -0.82 -15.08 -12.38
C PHE A 7 -0.85 -13.59 -12.75
N SER A 8 -1.23 -13.28 -13.97
CA SER A 8 -1.50 -11.91 -14.43
C SER A 8 -2.72 -11.90 -15.33
N ILE A 9 -3.56 -10.88 -15.19
CA ILE A 9 -4.65 -10.60 -16.13
C ILE A 9 -4.22 -9.42 -17.01
N SER A 10 -4.29 -9.61 -18.33
CA SER A 10 -3.96 -8.57 -19.31
C SER A 10 -4.75 -7.26 -19.09
N PRO A 11 -4.16 -6.07 -19.32
CA PRO A 11 -4.91 -4.81 -19.33
C PRO A 11 -6.03 -4.77 -20.39
N GLY A 12 -5.96 -5.66 -21.39
CA GLY A 12 -7.01 -5.82 -22.41
C GLY A 12 -8.22 -6.63 -21.95
N ALA A 13 -8.17 -7.28 -20.79
CA ALA A 13 -9.28 -8.07 -20.25
C ALA A 13 -10.01 -7.31 -19.13
N HIS A 14 -11.28 -7.67 -18.91
CA HIS A 14 -12.04 -7.15 -17.77
C HIS A 14 -11.58 -7.84 -16.48
N PHE A 15 -10.77 -7.16 -15.68
CA PHE A 15 -10.07 -7.75 -14.53
C PHE A 15 -10.97 -8.57 -13.58
N LEU A 16 -12.04 -7.98 -13.04
CA LEU A 16 -12.92 -8.67 -12.07
C LEU A 16 -13.73 -9.83 -12.70
N PRO A 17 -14.37 -9.66 -13.88
CA PRO A 17 -14.96 -10.78 -14.61
C PRO A 17 -13.99 -11.94 -14.87
N THR A 18 -12.78 -11.64 -15.35
CA THR A 18 -11.76 -12.66 -15.64
C THR A 18 -11.29 -13.36 -14.35
N LEU A 19 -11.08 -12.61 -13.27
CA LEU A 19 -10.73 -13.15 -11.96
C LEU A 19 -11.81 -14.11 -11.45
N ALA A 20 -13.09 -13.72 -11.56
CA ALA A 20 -14.21 -14.57 -11.12
C ALA A 20 -14.33 -15.84 -11.97
N ASP A 21 -14.12 -15.75 -13.29
CA ASP A 21 -14.15 -16.92 -14.17
C ASP A 21 -13.00 -17.89 -13.86
N ALA A 22 -11.77 -17.39 -13.69
CA ALA A 22 -10.61 -18.20 -13.33
C ALA A 22 -10.76 -18.86 -11.95
N LEU A 23 -11.30 -18.13 -10.96
CA LEU A 23 -11.60 -18.68 -9.63
C LEU A 23 -12.61 -19.83 -9.73
N LEU A 24 -13.69 -19.63 -10.49
CA LEU A 24 -14.75 -20.62 -10.65
C LEU A 24 -14.34 -21.79 -11.55
N ALA A 25 -13.39 -21.60 -12.47
CA ALA A 25 -12.80 -22.68 -13.26
C ALA A 25 -11.86 -23.58 -12.42
N GLY A 26 -11.33 -23.05 -11.32
CA GLY A 26 -10.31 -23.72 -10.49
C GLY A 26 -8.89 -23.54 -11.00
N ASP A 27 -8.66 -22.49 -11.80
CA ASP A 27 -7.35 -22.20 -12.38
C ASP A 27 -6.38 -21.55 -11.38
N LEU A 28 -6.91 -20.95 -10.30
CA LEU A 28 -6.12 -20.14 -9.36
C LEU A 28 -5.57 -20.96 -8.18
N VAL A 29 -6.43 -21.76 -7.56
CA VAL A 29 -6.12 -22.51 -6.33
C VAL A 29 -6.85 -23.84 -6.34
N GLU A 30 -6.17 -24.88 -5.86
CA GLU A 30 -6.79 -26.20 -5.70
C GLU A 30 -7.95 -26.14 -4.69
N GLY A 31 -9.01 -26.94 -4.94
CA GLY A 31 -10.14 -27.07 -4.03
C GLY A 31 -11.27 -26.05 -4.19
N ILE A 32 -11.12 -25.06 -5.09
CA ILE A 32 -12.21 -24.13 -5.46
C ILE A 32 -12.50 -24.26 -6.94
N SER A 33 -13.77 -24.50 -7.27
CA SER A 33 -14.31 -24.50 -8.64
C SER A 33 -15.84 -24.48 -8.59
N ARG A 34 -16.51 -24.33 -9.74
CA ARG A 34 -17.97 -24.47 -9.86
C ARG A 34 -18.49 -25.83 -9.40
N ALA A 35 -17.66 -26.86 -9.45
CA ALA A 35 -18.01 -28.22 -9.04
C ALA A 35 -17.75 -28.48 -7.55
N SER A 36 -17.12 -27.53 -6.85
CA SER A 36 -16.80 -27.67 -5.43
C SER A 36 -18.07 -27.62 -4.57
N ALA A 37 -17.99 -28.21 -3.37
CA ALA A 37 -19.12 -28.17 -2.45
C ALA A 37 -19.47 -26.71 -2.09
N PRO A 38 -20.75 -26.38 -1.82
CA PRO A 38 -21.20 -24.99 -1.64
C PRO A 38 -20.43 -24.18 -0.58
N PHE A 39 -19.87 -24.86 0.42
CA PHE A 39 -19.14 -24.24 1.52
C PHE A 39 -17.64 -24.06 1.26
N GLU A 40 -17.05 -24.66 0.22
CA GLU A 40 -15.61 -24.52 -0.05
C GLU A 40 -15.25 -23.10 -0.48
N LEU A 41 -16.12 -22.46 -1.28
CA LEU A 41 -15.94 -21.07 -1.66
C LEU A 41 -15.95 -20.13 -0.44
N ALA A 42 -16.79 -20.41 0.56
CA ALA A 42 -16.88 -19.60 1.78
C ALA A 42 -15.64 -19.68 2.67
N LYS A 43 -14.80 -20.71 2.52
CA LYS A 43 -13.53 -20.83 3.23
C LYS A 43 -12.41 -19.98 2.61
N ALA A 44 -12.64 -19.45 1.41
CA ALA A 44 -11.62 -18.68 0.71
C ALA A 44 -11.55 -17.25 1.26
N THR A 45 -10.34 -16.72 1.35
CA THR A 45 -10.09 -15.30 1.60
C THR A 45 -9.51 -14.65 0.36
N ILE A 46 -10.11 -13.55 -0.09
CA ILE A 46 -9.72 -12.85 -1.32
C ILE A 46 -9.42 -11.39 -1.00
N TYR A 47 -8.14 -11.04 -1.09
CA TYR A 47 -7.64 -9.68 -0.94
C TYR A 47 -7.72 -8.91 -2.26
N LEU A 48 -8.36 -7.74 -2.23
CA LEU A 48 -8.52 -6.84 -3.37
C LEU A 48 -8.00 -5.43 -3.05
N PRO A 49 -7.57 -4.63 -4.04
CA PRO A 49 -6.84 -3.40 -3.77
C PRO A 49 -7.68 -2.35 -3.02
N THR A 50 -9.00 -2.27 -3.26
CA THR A 50 -9.86 -1.23 -2.69
C THR A 50 -11.20 -1.78 -2.24
N ARG A 51 -11.92 -1.02 -1.39
CA ARG A 51 -13.31 -1.37 -1.00
C ARG A 51 -14.23 -1.44 -2.22
N ARG A 52 -14.02 -0.53 -3.19
CA ARG A 52 -14.79 -0.51 -4.43
C ARG A 52 -14.55 -1.78 -5.25
N ALA A 53 -13.30 -2.23 -5.37
CA ALA A 53 -12.97 -3.48 -6.05
C ALA A 53 -13.60 -4.68 -5.31
N ALA A 54 -13.54 -4.70 -3.98
CA ALA A 54 -14.17 -5.73 -3.16
C ALA A 54 -15.68 -5.84 -3.38
N GLY A 55 -16.40 -4.71 -3.31
CA GLY A 55 -17.84 -4.68 -3.56
C GLY A 55 -18.21 -5.12 -4.99
N ALA A 56 -17.52 -4.56 -5.99
CA ALA A 56 -17.77 -4.91 -7.39
C ALA A 56 -17.44 -6.39 -7.71
N PHE A 57 -16.43 -6.95 -7.05
CA PHE A 57 -16.10 -8.36 -7.19
C PHE A 57 -17.14 -9.26 -6.56
N ALA A 58 -17.66 -8.91 -5.37
CA ALA A 58 -18.74 -9.63 -4.72
C ALA A 58 -19.99 -9.72 -5.62
N GLU A 59 -20.38 -8.60 -6.24
CA GLU A 59 -21.48 -8.55 -7.21
C GLU A 59 -21.18 -9.41 -8.45
N THR A 60 -19.98 -9.25 -9.03
CA THR A 60 -19.56 -10.03 -10.21
C THR A 60 -19.61 -11.53 -9.91
N LEU A 61 -19.08 -11.97 -8.78
CA LEU A 61 -19.07 -13.38 -8.38
C LEU A 61 -20.49 -13.91 -8.15
N ALA A 62 -21.35 -13.13 -7.51
CA ALA A 62 -22.76 -13.49 -7.28
C ALA A 62 -23.52 -13.70 -8.61
N THR A 63 -23.26 -12.88 -9.64
CA THR A 63 -23.91 -13.06 -10.96
C THR A 63 -23.43 -14.28 -11.74
N ARG A 64 -22.25 -14.83 -11.40
CA ARG A 64 -21.60 -15.94 -12.13
C ARG A 64 -21.93 -17.32 -11.55
N LEU A 65 -22.36 -17.35 -10.30
CA LEU A 65 -22.78 -18.56 -9.61
C LEU A 65 -24.21 -18.94 -10.03
N PRO A 66 -24.51 -20.23 -10.28
CA PRO A 66 -25.85 -20.68 -10.63
C PRO A 66 -26.85 -20.38 -9.48
N GLY A 67 -28.10 -20.10 -9.85
CA GLY A 67 -29.11 -19.52 -8.96
C GLY A 67 -29.31 -20.24 -7.62
N GLY A 68 -29.52 -19.44 -6.56
CA GLY A 68 -29.68 -19.87 -5.17
C GLY A 68 -29.08 -18.86 -4.19
N SER A 69 -29.12 -19.14 -2.89
CA SER A 69 -28.33 -18.42 -1.89
C SER A 69 -26.96 -19.09 -1.77
N VAL A 70 -25.89 -18.36 -2.09
CA VAL A 70 -24.50 -18.85 -1.96
C VAL A 70 -23.77 -18.02 -0.91
N LEU A 71 -22.96 -18.68 -0.09
CA LEU A 71 -22.03 -18.00 0.81
C LEU A 71 -20.80 -17.56 0.01
N LEU A 72 -20.61 -16.25 -0.08
CA LEU A 72 -19.46 -15.65 -0.73
C LEU A 72 -18.18 -15.89 0.08
N PRO A 73 -17.00 -15.89 -0.58
CA PRO A 73 -15.73 -15.91 0.12
C PRO A 73 -15.57 -14.65 0.99
N HIS A 74 -14.64 -14.69 1.94
CA HIS A 74 -14.28 -13.52 2.70
C HIS A 74 -13.47 -12.55 1.82
N ILE A 75 -14.10 -11.47 1.35
CA ILE A 75 -13.47 -10.50 0.46
C ILE A 75 -12.96 -9.31 1.28
N VAL A 76 -11.64 -9.11 1.27
CA VAL A 76 -10.95 -8.15 2.14
C VAL A 76 -10.25 -7.06 1.31
N PRO A 77 -10.52 -5.77 1.56
CA PRO A 77 -9.78 -4.68 0.91
C PRO A 77 -8.40 -4.47 1.54
N LEU A 78 -7.35 -4.40 0.71
CA LEU A 78 -5.96 -4.09 1.09
C LEU A 78 -5.71 -2.59 1.27
N GLY A 79 -6.39 -1.75 0.47
CA GLY A 79 -6.20 -0.29 0.37
C GLY A 79 -6.52 0.52 1.61
N GLN A 80 -6.70 -0.14 2.76
CA GLN A 80 -6.81 0.55 4.03
C GLN A 80 -5.51 1.25 4.45
N LEU A 81 -4.39 0.94 3.80
CA LEU A 81 -3.08 1.60 3.96
C LEU A 81 -2.90 2.82 3.03
N ASP A 82 -3.81 3.05 2.08
CA ASP A 82 -3.66 4.13 1.10
C ASP A 82 -4.29 5.43 1.65
N ALA A 83 -3.50 6.50 1.76
CA ALA A 83 -3.89 7.76 2.42
C ALA A 83 -5.14 8.40 1.78
N VAL A 84 -5.35 8.18 0.48
CA VAL A 84 -6.48 8.74 -0.30
C VAL A 84 -7.81 8.05 0.01
N GLU A 85 -7.81 6.78 0.42
CA GLU A 85 -9.05 6.06 0.79
C GLU A 85 -9.37 6.16 2.30
N ALA A 86 -8.39 6.48 3.14
CA ALA A 86 -8.59 6.71 4.57
C ALA A 86 -9.49 7.92 4.87
N SER A 87 -9.56 8.90 3.96
CA SER A 87 -10.34 10.14 4.12
C SER A 87 -11.85 9.98 3.89
N HIS A 88 -12.31 8.84 3.37
CA HIS A 88 -13.69 8.68 2.95
C HIS A 88 -14.50 7.72 3.85
N LEU A 89 -15.27 8.38 4.73
CA LEU A 89 -16.53 7.96 5.36
C LEU A 89 -16.43 6.76 6.33
N PHE A 90 -16.41 7.14 7.62
CA PHE A 90 -16.90 6.48 8.83
C PHE A 90 -17.13 4.95 8.77
N HIS A 91 -16.51 4.28 9.75
CA HIS A 91 -16.52 2.85 10.09
C HIS A 91 -15.27 2.09 9.62
N ALA A 92 -14.35 1.89 10.57
CA ALA A 92 -13.22 0.97 10.42
C ALA A 92 -12.90 0.18 11.70
N ASP A 93 -13.83 0.15 12.63
CA ASP A 93 -13.81 -0.81 13.73
C ASP A 93 -15.04 -1.71 13.54
N GLU A 94 -14.97 -2.63 12.57
CA GLU A 94 -15.86 -3.79 12.67
C GLU A 94 -15.31 -4.73 13.75
N PRO A 95 -16.07 -4.97 14.84
CA PRO A 95 -15.68 -5.90 15.89
C PRO A 95 -15.78 -7.32 15.35
N GLY A 96 -14.65 -7.86 14.91
CA GLY A 96 -14.58 -9.23 14.39
C GLY A 96 -13.19 -9.65 13.90
N ASN A 97 -12.33 -8.68 13.57
CA ASN A 97 -10.99 -8.97 13.03
C ASN A 97 -9.93 -9.07 14.16
N ALA A 98 -10.16 -9.99 15.11
CA ALA A 98 -9.21 -10.31 16.16
C ALA A 98 -8.08 -11.22 15.63
N LEU A 99 -7.39 -10.79 14.57
CA LEU A 99 -6.19 -11.48 14.07
C LEU A 99 -5.03 -11.40 15.08
N ASP A 100 -5.05 -10.40 15.96
CA ASP A 100 -4.06 -10.23 17.02
C ASP A 100 -4.70 -9.55 18.25
N PRO A 101 -4.99 -10.29 19.33
CA PRO A 101 -5.59 -9.74 20.55
C PRO A 101 -4.60 -8.88 21.37
N ASP A 102 -3.30 -9.03 21.13
CA ASP A 102 -2.24 -8.29 21.84
C ASP A 102 -1.94 -6.94 21.16
N LEU A 103 -2.55 -6.68 19.99
CA LEU A 103 -2.33 -5.45 19.24
C LEU A 103 -3.09 -4.26 19.85
N PRO A 104 -2.41 -3.17 20.27
CA PRO A 104 -3.08 -2.03 20.87
C PRO A 104 -4.15 -1.41 19.95
N PRO A 105 -5.21 -0.82 20.52
CA PRO A 105 -6.22 -0.13 19.73
C PRO A 105 -5.64 1.10 19.03
N ALA A 106 -6.21 1.42 17.86
CA ALA A 106 -5.82 2.62 17.13
C ALA A 106 -6.42 3.87 17.80
N ILE A 107 -5.67 4.97 17.81
CA ILE A 107 -6.23 6.25 18.20
C ILE A 107 -7.26 6.72 17.16
N GLY A 108 -8.40 7.25 17.61
CA GLY A 108 -9.42 7.81 16.71
C GLY A 108 -8.96 9.10 16.02
N ASP A 109 -9.36 9.27 14.76
CA ASP A 109 -8.87 10.33 13.87
C ASP A 109 -9.06 11.75 14.44
N VAL A 110 -10.23 12.03 15.03
CA VAL A 110 -10.52 13.34 15.65
C VAL A 110 -9.63 13.57 16.86
N ALA A 111 -9.45 12.56 17.70
CA ALA A 111 -8.60 12.67 18.89
C ALA A 111 -7.13 12.88 18.49
N ARG A 112 -6.63 12.13 17.50
CA ARG A 112 -5.30 12.32 16.90
C ARG A 112 -5.13 13.74 16.39
N ARG A 113 -6.05 14.20 15.53
CA ARG A 113 -6.00 15.54 14.93
C ARG A 113 -6.02 16.65 15.98
N MET A 114 -6.85 16.53 17.03
CA MET A 114 -6.89 17.51 18.14
C MET A 114 -5.58 17.56 18.93
N ILE A 115 -4.97 16.41 19.23
CA ILE A 115 -3.71 16.36 19.98
C ILE A 115 -2.57 16.96 19.14
N LEU A 116 -2.45 16.55 17.87
CA LEU A 116 -1.45 17.10 16.96
C LEU A 116 -1.63 18.62 16.79
N THR A 117 -2.87 19.10 16.63
CA THR A 117 -3.19 20.55 16.57
C THR A 117 -2.68 21.28 17.80
N ARG A 118 -2.88 20.69 18.99
CA ARG A 118 -2.38 21.28 20.25
C ARG A 118 -0.85 21.34 20.27
N LEU A 119 -0.16 20.28 19.84
CA LEU A 119 1.31 20.25 19.78
C LEU A 119 1.85 21.28 18.78
N VAL A 120 1.19 21.44 17.64
CA VAL A 120 1.54 22.46 16.63
C VAL A 120 1.39 23.88 17.21
N LEU A 121 0.29 24.15 17.92
CA LEU A 121 0.09 25.44 18.61
C LEU A 121 1.12 25.68 19.71
N GLU A 122 1.44 24.66 20.51
CA GLU A 122 2.45 24.75 21.57
C GLU A 122 3.85 25.02 20.98
N TRP A 123 4.20 24.36 19.87
CA TRP A 123 5.44 24.61 19.15
C TRP A 123 5.49 26.03 18.58
N GLY A 124 4.44 26.48 17.88
CA GLY A 124 4.36 27.82 17.31
C GLY A 124 4.49 28.92 18.38
N ARG A 125 3.87 28.74 19.55
CA ARG A 125 4.02 29.66 20.70
C ARG A 125 5.41 29.65 21.32
N ALA A 126 6.15 28.55 21.22
CA ALA A 126 7.52 28.45 21.72
C ALA A 126 8.52 29.14 20.77
N VAL A 127 8.22 29.20 19.47
CA VAL A 127 9.05 29.81 18.44
C VAL A 127 8.58 31.24 18.13
N ARG A 128 8.39 32.08 19.16
CA ARG A 128 7.77 33.43 19.05
C ARG A 128 8.38 34.38 18.00
N PHE A 129 9.58 34.08 17.53
CA PHE A 129 10.42 34.90 16.67
C PHE A 129 10.93 34.04 15.50
N ALA A 130 11.17 34.66 14.34
CA ALA A 130 11.67 33.96 13.15
C ALA A 130 12.96 33.21 13.49
N ILE A 131 13.01 31.92 13.15
CA ILE A 131 14.25 31.14 13.34
C ILE A 131 15.19 31.53 12.20
N LEU A 132 16.33 32.12 12.55
CA LEU A 132 17.39 32.46 11.61
C LEU A 132 18.28 31.24 11.32
N SER A 133 18.48 30.38 12.31
CA SER A 133 19.20 29.11 12.19
C SER A 133 18.96 28.23 13.42
N VAL A 134 19.15 26.92 13.27
CA VAL A 134 19.19 25.96 14.39
C VAL A 134 20.61 25.41 14.46
N GLY A 135 21.27 25.49 15.62
CA GLY A 135 22.62 24.97 15.84
C GLY A 135 22.67 23.43 15.84
N ALA A 136 23.87 22.84 15.69
CA ALA A 136 24.02 21.37 15.73
C ALA A 136 23.67 20.76 17.08
N ASP A 137 23.66 21.60 18.12
CA ASP A 137 23.22 21.33 19.48
C ASP A 137 21.70 21.50 19.68
N GLY A 138 20.94 21.82 18.61
CA GLY A 138 19.50 22.07 18.66
C GLY A 138 19.11 23.45 19.21
N ARG A 139 20.08 24.34 19.47
CA ARG A 139 19.77 25.70 19.94
C ARG A 139 19.29 26.58 18.79
N ARG A 140 18.17 27.28 19.00
CA ARG A 140 17.56 28.16 18.00
C ARG A 140 18.17 29.56 18.10
N ARG A 141 18.63 30.11 16.98
CA ARG A 141 18.92 31.55 16.85
C ARG A 141 17.69 32.22 16.26
N LEU A 142 17.17 33.23 16.95
CA LEU A 142 15.93 33.89 16.61
C LEU A 142 16.18 35.34 16.17
N ASP A 143 15.35 35.85 15.26
CA ASP A 143 15.27 37.27 14.95
C ASP A 143 14.25 37.96 15.89
N PRO A 144 14.68 38.78 16.85
CA PRO A 144 13.76 39.43 17.78
C PRO A 144 12.85 40.48 17.13
N GLU A 145 13.14 40.93 15.90
CA GLU A 145 12.36 41.94 15.18
C GLU A 145 11.31 41.32 14.24
N GLU A 146 11.45 40.04 13.90
CA GLU A 146 10.53 39.33 13.00
C GLU A 146 9.77 38.21 13.72
N ALA A 147 8.45 38.20 13.64
CA ALA A 147 7.63 37.14 14.23
C ALA A 147 7.53 35.94 13.27
N LEU A 148 7.74 34.71 13.78
CA LEU A 148 7.48 33.51 12.99
C LEU A 148 5.96 33.26 12.92
N LEU A 149 5.39 33.37 11.72
CA LEU A 149 3.95 33.21 11.51
C LEU A 149 3.59 31.77 11.12
N VAL A 150 3.94 30.79 11.96
CA VAL A 150 3.49 29.40 11.76
C VAL A 150 2.31 29.11 12.69
N ALA A 151 1.21 28.62 12.10
CA ALA A 151 0.03 28.17 12.83
C ALA A 151 -0.54 29.22 13.82
N THR A 152 -0.61 30.49 13.36
CA THR A 152 -1.00 31.64 14.19
C THR A 152 -2.50 31.64 14.53
N ALA A 153 -3.33 30.99 13.70
CA ALA A 153 -4.73 30.72 13.97
C ALA A 153 -4.98 29.22 14.26
N PRO A 154 -5.99 28.88 15.08
CA PRO A 154 -6.37 27.48 15.33
C PRO A 154 -6.72 26.69 14.06
N ALA A 155 -7.27 27.35 13.04
CA ALA A 155 -7.59 26.72 11.76
C ALA A 155 -6.33 26.31 10.99
N ASP A 156 -5.29 27.14 11.00
CA ASP A 156 -4.01 26.85 10.34
C ASP A 156 -3.29 25.72 11.07
N ALA A 157 -3.29 25.75 12.40
CA ALA A 157 -2.75 24.67 13.22
C ALA A 157 -3.48 23.34 12.97
N TRP A 158 -4.81 23.39 12.80
CA TRP A 158 -5.59 22.22 12.45
C TRP A 158 -5.21 21.67 11.09
N GLN A 159 -5.06 22.51 10.06
CA GLN A 159 -4.62 22.06 8.74
C GLN A 159 -3.22 21.42 8.80
N LEU A 160 -2.25 22.12 9.38
CA LEU A 160 -0.87 21.64 9.49
C LEU A 160 -0.74 20.36 10.32
N ALA A 161 -1.58 20.17 11.35
CA ALA A 161 -1.66 18.91 12.08
C ALA A 161 -2.13 17.73 11.22
N GLY A 162 -2.81 18.00 10.12
CA GLY A 162 -3.17 17.01 9.11
C GLY A 162 -2.03 16.57 8.28
N ASP A 163 -1.38 17.55 7.63
CA ASP A 163 -0.20 17.29 6.81
C ASP A 163 0.88 16.57 7.64
N LEU A 164 1.03 16.93 8.92
CA LEU A 164 1.91 16.23 9.85
C LEU A 164 1.44 14.79 10.13
N GLY A 165 0.14 14.58 10.30
CA GLY A 165 -0.45 13.26 10.48
C GLY A 165 -0.24 12.36 9.26
N ASP A 166 -0.45 12.90 8.06
CA ASP A 166 -0.27 12.20 6.79
C ASP A 166 1.21 11.83 6.60
N LEU A 167 2.13 12.75 6.92
CA LEU A 167 3.57 12.47 6.91
C LEU A 167 3.98 11.36 7.89
N ILE A 168 3.43 11.38 9.11
CA ILE A 168 3.67 10.30 10.11
C ILE A 168 3.24 8.95 9.53
N ASP A 169 2.06 8.91 8.91
CA ASP A 169 1.50 7.68 8.36
C ASP A 169 2.31 7.21 7.14
N GLU A 170 2.70 8.09 6.23
CA GLU A 170 3.50 7.77 5.04
C GLU A 170 4.87 7.16 5.41
N LEU A 171 5.58 7.77 6.37
CA LEU A 171 6.85 7.23 6.85
C LEU A 171 6.68 5.87 7.53
N ALA A 172 5.60 5.67 8.28
CA ALA A 172 5.29 4.38 8.88
C ALA A 172 4.99 3.31 7.81
N ILE A 173 4.15 3.65 6.82
CA ILE A 173 3.75 2.77 5.71
C ILE A 173 4.97 2.34 4.89
N GLU A 174 5.84 3.28 4.56
CA GLU A 174 7.06 3.02 3.78
C GLU A 174 8.23 2.48 4.64
N ARG A 175 8.03 2.34 5.96
CA ARG A 175 9.05 1.90 6.95
C ARG A 175 10.32 2.76 6.91
N ILE A 176 10.14 4.07 6.74
CA ILE A 176 11.24 5.03 6.70
C ILE A 176 11.45 5.56 8.13
N ASP A 177 12.66 5.37 8.66
CA ASP A 177 13.05 5.97 9.92
C ASP A 177 13.20 7.49 9.78
N TRP A 178 12.78 8.23 10.80
CA TRP A 178 12.85 9.69 10.81
C TRP A 178 14.28 10.23 10.64
N GLY A 179 15.30 9.48 11.06
CA GLY A 179 16.71 9.82 10.84
C GLY A 179 17.10 9.89 9.36
N ALA A 180 16.37 9.21 8.48
CA ALA A 180 16.58 9.27 7.03
C ALA A 180 16.21 10.64 6.43
N LEU A 181 15.44 11.47 7.14
CA LEU A 181 15.10 12.83 6.71
C LEU A 181 16.23 13.83 6.97
N ALA A 182 17.05 13.61 8.01
CA ALA A 182 18.13 14.52 8.36
C ALA A 182 19.10 14.85 7.19
N PRO A 183 19.58 13.88 6.39
CA PRO A 183 20.49 14.14 5.27
C PRO A 183 19.82 14.72 4.01
N LEU A 184 18.49 14.88 3.97
CA LEU A 184 17.78 15.42 2.79
C LEU A 184 17.97 16.94 2.60
N GLY A 185 18.73 17.60 3.48
CA GLY A 185 19.06 19.02 3.41
C GLY A 185 19.72 19.40 2.08
N VAL A 186 19.00 20.17 1.28
CA VAL A 186 19.43 20.57 -0.08
C VAL A 186 20.42 21.73 0.03
N GLY A 187 21.72 21.43 0.13
CA GLY A 187 22.81 22.40 -0.07
C GLY A 187 22.60 23.76 0.61
N ALA A 188 22.28 24.80 -0.18
CA ALA A 188 22.13 26.19 0.28
C ALA A 188 20.91 26.49 1.18
N PHE A 189 20.02 25.52 1.44
CA PHE A 189 18.82 25.69 2.28
C PHE A 189 18.89 24.96 3.63
N ASP A 190 20.08 24.52 4.03
CA ASP A 190 20.29 23.72 5.25
C ASP A 190 19.72 24.39 6.51
N ASP A 191 19.83 25.72 6.64
CA ASP A 191 19.29 26.45 7.80
C ASP A 191 17.76 26.40 7.90
N TYR A 192 17.04 26.49 6.78
CA TYR A 192 15.57 26.36 6.75
C TYR A 192 15.12 24.91 6.93
N TRP A 193 15.87 23.95 6.38
CA TRP A 193 15.59 22.54 6.57
C TRP A 193 15.66 22.14 8.05
N ARG A 194 16.60 22.73 8.80
CA ARG A 194 16.73 22.46 10.24
C ARG A 194 15.60 23.05 11.08
N ILE A 195 14.94 24.10 10.60
CA ILE A 195 13.68 24.60 11.19
C ILE A 195 12.58 23.56 11.02
N THR A 196 12.46 22.99 9.82
CA THR A 196 11.50 21.90 9.55
C THR A 196 11.80 20.68 10.43
N LEU A 197 13.06 20.27 10.56
CA LEU A 197 13.44 19.16 11.44
C LEU A 197 13.11 19.45 12.92
N ASP A 198 13.26 20.69 13.38
CA ASP A 198 12.84 21.11 14.71
C ASP A 198 11.32 21.00 14.89
N PHE A 199 10.52 21.45 13.92
CA PHE A 199 9.06 21.24 13.90
C PHE A 199 8.69 19.75 13.92
N LEU A 200 9.35 18.94 13.09
CA LEU A 200 9.11 17.49 13.03
C LEU A 200 9.45 16.76 14.33
N THR A 201 10.14 17.40 15.29
CA THR A 201 10.30 16.84 16.65
C THR A 201 8.96 16.52 17.31
N ILE A 202 7.87 17.22 16.93
CA ILE A 202 6.50 16.86 17.32
C ILE A 202 6.21 15.39 16.95
N ALA A 203 6.42 15.03 15.68
CA ALA A 203 6.18 13.68 15.17
C ALA A 203 7.23 12.66 15.62
N ILE A 204 8.50 13.07 15.75
CA ILE A 204 9.62 12.17 16.05
C ILE A 204 9.65 11.78 17.53
N ARG A 205 9.32 12.71 18.44
CA ARG A 205 9.48 12.52 19.89
C ARG A 205 8.18 12.62 20.66
N SER A 206 7.48 13.75 20.52
CA SER A 206 6.31 14.04 21.35
C SER A 206 5.14 13.08 21.06
N TRP A 207 4.87 12.83 19.78
CA TRP A 207 3.75 12.01 19.37
C TRP A 207 3.88 10.53 19.78
N PRO A 208 5.01 9.82 19.51
CA PRO A 208 5.22 8.46 19.98
C PRO A 208 5.11 8.32 21.50
N ALA A 209 5.62 9.31 22.26
CA ALA A 209 5.52 9.30 23.73
C ALA A 209 4.07 9.37 24.22
N ILE A 210 3.24 10.21 23.59
CA ILE A 210 1.81 10.34 23.92
C ILE A 210 1.06 9.05 23.59
N LEU A 211 1.35 8.42 22.46
CA LEU A 211 0.74 7.13 22.10
C LEU A 211 1.13 6.04 23.11
N ALA A 212 2.40 5.96 23.49
CA ALA A 212 2.89 5.00 24.48
C ALA A 212 2.25 5.19 25.86
N GLU A 213 2.14 6.43 26.35
CA GLU A 213 1.49 6.75 27.63
C GLU A 213 0.02 6.30 27.64
N ARG A 214 -0.66 6.39 26.50
CA ARG A 214 -2.08 6.04 26.36
C ARG A 214 -2.31 4.58 25.99
N GLY A 215 -1.26 3.80 25.74
CA GLY A 215 -1.38 2.43 25.24
C GLY A 215 -2.08 2.35 23.88
N LEU A 216 -1.89 3.35 23.02
CA LEU A 216 -2.49 3.45 21.68
C LEU A 216 -1.43 3.35 20.59
N VAL A 217 -1.86 3.13 19.35
CA VAL A 217 -1.03 3.23 18.15
C VAL A 217 -1.73 4.07 17.09
N ASP A 218 -0.97 4.59 16.12
CA ASP A 218 -1.56 5.15 14.90
C ASP A 218 -2.30 4.06 14.12
N ARG A 219 -3.36 4.47 13.41
CA ARG A 219 -4.17 3.57 12.58
C ARG A 219 -3.34 2.88 11.51
N ALA A 220 -2.53 3.62 10.76
CA ALA A 220 -1.65 3.07 9.73
C ALA A 220 -0.69 2.03 10.31
N THR A 221 -0.05 2.35 11.44
CA THR A 221 0.83 1.41 12.17
C THR A 221 0.10 0.15 12.58
N ARG A 222 -1.14 0.27 13.08
CA ARG A 222 -1.94 -0.89 13.47
C ARG A 222 -2.27 -1.79 12.28
N GLN A 223 -2.66 -1.19 11.15
CA GLN A 223 -2.99 -1.95 9.94
C GLN A 223 -1.77 -2.67 9.36
N ILE A 224 -0.61 -2.02 9.34
CA ILE A 224 0.67 -2.64 8.94
C ILE A 224 0.93 -3.89 9.79
N ARG A 225 0.81 -3.80 11.11
CA ARG A 225 1.00 -4.94 12.03
C ARG A 225 0.02 -6.08 11.80
N LEU A 226 -1.25 -5.78 11.49
CA LEU A 226 -2.23 -6.81 11.12
C LEU A 226 -1.84 -7.53 9.83
N VAL A 227 -1.42 -6.79 8.80
CA VAL A 227 -0.96 -7.36 7.52
C VAL A 227 0.29 -8.22 7.73
N GLU A 228 1.23 -7.76 8.56
CA GLU A 228 2.45 -8.51 8.90
C GLU A 228 2.14 -9.79 9.69
N SER A 229 1.21 -9.73 10.65
CA SER A 229 0.74 -10.89 11.41
C SER A 229 0.09 -11.93 10.50
N GLU A 230 -0.76 -11.50 9.57
CA GLU A 230 -1.37 -12.39 8.59
C GLU A 230 -0.33 -13.02 7.65
N ALA A 231 0.63 -12.23 7.17
CA ALA A 231 1.72 -12.76 6.37
C ALA A 231 2.57 -13.78 7.16
N ALA A 232 2.79 -13.56 8.46
CA ALA A 232 3.48 -14.51 9.34
C ALA A 232 2.67 -15.80 9.56
N ARG A 233 1.35 -15.68 9.75
CA ARG A 233 0.41 -16.81 9.88
C ARG A 233 0.40 -17.69 8.63
N LEU A 234 0.46 -17.10 7.45
CA LEU A 234 0.56 -17.82 6.17
C LEU A 234 1.91 -18.54 6.03
N ARG A 235 3.01 -17.88 6.40
CA ARG A 235 4.36 -18.48 6.36
C ARG A 235 4.55 -19.64 7.34
N SER A 236 3.84 -19.66 8.46
CA SER A 236 3.90 -20.78 9.40
C SER A 236 3.23 -22.06 8.88
N ASN A 237 2.64 -22.03 7.68
CA ASN A 237 1.90 -23.13 7.06
C ASN A 237 0.79 -23.68 7.96
N SER A 238 0.18 -22.81 8.78
CA SER A 238 -1.08 -23.13 9.43
C SER A 238 -2.10 -23.50 8.34
N ASP A 239 -2.87 -24.58 8.55
CA ASP A 239 -3.82 -25.09 7.57
C ASP A 239 -4.99 -24.10 7.46
N SER A 240 -4.81 -23.09 6.61
CA SER A 240 -5.87 -22.14 6.25
C SER A 240 -6.44 -22.48 4.89
N GLY A 241 -7.75 -22.19 4.73
CA GLY A 241 -8.44 -22.30 3.46
C GLY A 241 -7.76 -21.46 2.36
N PRO A 242 -8.25 -21.53 1.12
CA PRO A 242 -7.59 -20.88 -0.01
C PRO A 242 -7.48 -19.36 0.18
N VAL A 243 -6.32 -18.79 -0.15
CA VAL A 243 -6.05 -17.36 0.03
C VAL A 243 -5.54 -16.76 -1.26
N ILE A 244 -6.16 -15.68 -1.72
CA ILE A 244 -5.86 -15.06 -3.00
C ILE A 244 -5.64 -13.56 -2.80
N ALA A 245 -4.58 -13.00 -3.39
CA ALA A 245 -4.44 -11.54 -3.53
C ALA A 245 -4.50 -11.16 -5.00
N ALA A 246 -5.43 -10.29 -5.38
CA ALA A 246 -5.64 -9.94 -6.77
C ALA A 246 -5.70 -8.42 -6.98
N GLY A 247 -5.08 -7.94 -8.06
CA GLY A 247 -5.20 -6.56 -8.52
C GLY A 247 -4.33 -5.54 -7.76
N SER A 248 -3.52 -6.00 -6.80
CA SER A 248 -2.53 -5.17 -6.12
C SER A 248 -1.18 -5.21 -6.85
N THR A 249 -0.46 -4.10 -6.83
CA THR A 249 0.92 -3.97 -7.31
C THR A 249 1.96 -4.09 -6.19
N GLY A 250 1.53 -4.29 -4.94
CA GLY A 250 2.42 -4.48 -3.79
C GLY A 250 3.36 -3.30 -3.54
N THR A 251 2.90 -2.07 -3.77
CA THR A 251 3.73 -0.86 -3.66
C THR A 251 4.27 -0.68 -2.24
N HIS A 252 3.43 -0.88 -1.23
CA HIS A 252 3.83 -0.79 0.17
C HIS A 252 4.55 -2.07 0.65
N PRO A 253 5.60 -1.97 1.47
CA PRO A 253 6.37 -3.11 1.97
C PRO A 253 5.53 -4.24 2.59
N ALA A 254 4.62 -3.90 3.51
CA ALA A 254 3.79 -4.90 4.20
C ALA A 254 2.86 -5.66 3.22
N THR A 255 2.26 -4.95 2.27
CA THR A 255 1.42 -5.56 1.23
C THR A 255 2.22 -6.48 0.32
N ALA A 256 3.45 -6.09 -0.08
CA ALA A 256 4.33 -6.95 -0.87
C ALA A 256 4.69 -8.23 -0.13
N GLU A 257 4.95 -8.15 1.18
CA GLU A 257 5.26 -9.31 2.02
C GLU A 257 4.06 -10.25 2.22
N LEU A 258 2.85 -9.69 2.38
CA LEU A 258 1.63 -10.47 2.40
C LEU A 258 1.42 -11.19 1.06
N MET A 259 1.56 -10.49 -0.07
CA MET A 259 1.46 -11.10 -1.40
C MET A 259 2.52 -12.20 -1.59
N ALA A 260 3.76 -11.99 -1.12
CA ALA A 260 4.80 -13.00 -1.18
C ALA A 260 4.46 -14.23 -0.32
N ALA A 261 3.91 -14.03 0.88
CA ALA A 261 3.45 -15.12 1.74
C ALA A 261 2.29 -15.90 1.09
N ILE A 262 1.31 -15.19 0.51
CA ILE A 262 0.19 -15.80 -0.23
C ILE A 262 0.71 -16.61 -1.42
N ALA A 263 1.61 -16.06 -2.25
CA ALA A 263 2.13 -16.75 -3.42
C ALA A 263 2.80 -18.10 -3.10
N HIS A 264 3.36 -18.25 -1.89
CA HIS A 264 4.03 -19.48 -1.45
C HIS A 264 3.17 -20.37 -0.55
N ALA A 265 1.95 -19.94 -0.19
CA ALA A 265 1.05 -20.74 0.62
C ALA A 265 0.51 -21.93 -0.18
N ARG A 266 0.25 -23.06 0.49
CA ARG A 266 -0.20 -24.31 -0.14
C ARG A 266 -1.44 -24.13 -1.04
N HIS A 267 -2.42 -23.34 -0.59
CA HIS A 267 -3.63 -22.99 -1.34
C HIS A 267 -3.66 -21.50 -1.66
N GLY A 268 -2.50 -20.94 -1.97
CA GLY A 268 -2.29 -19.52 -2.22
C GLY A 268 -2.20 -19.16 -3.69
N ALA A 269 -2.63 -17.96 -4.06
CA ALA A 269 -2.42 -17.40 -5.40
C ALA A 269 -2.33 -15.87 -5.39
N VAL A 270 -1.47 -15.31 -6.25
CA VAL A 270 -1.39 -13.87 -6.51
C VAL A 270 -1.76 -13.60 -7.97
N VAL A 271 -2.67 -12.66 -8.21
CA VAL A 271 -3.10 -12.24 -9.56
C VAL A 271 -2.73 -10.77 -9.80
N LEU A 272 -1.71 -10.55 -10.60
CA LEU A 272 -1.17 -9.22 -10.91
C LEU A 272 -2.05 -8.48 -11.93
N PRO A 273 -2.23 -7.14 -11.77
CA PRO A 273 -2.95 -6.32 -12.72
C PRO A 273 -2.05 -5.94 -13.90
N GLY A 274 -2.08 -6.71 -14.99
CA GLY A 274 -1.51 -6.29 -16.26
C GLY A 274 0.02 -6.23 -16.30
N LEU A 275 0.68 -7.31 -15.90
CA LEU A 275 2.13 -7.46 -16.07
C LEU A 275 2.51 -7.49 -17.56
N ASP A 276 3.42 -6.61 -17.96
CA ASP A 276 3.95 -6.57 -19.32
C ASP A 276 4.95 -7.71 -19.57
N LYS A 277 4.50 -8.75 -20.26
CA LYS A 277 5.32 -9.89 -20.68
C LYS A 277 6.02 -9.71 -22.02
N SER A 278 5.83 -8.58 -22.69
CA SER A 278 6.28 -8.35 -24.07
C SER A 278 7.49 -7.43 -24.20
N LEU A 279 7.72 -6.53 -23.23
CA LEU A 279 8.90 -5.67 -23.21
C LEU A 279 10.18 -6.52 -23.15
N ASP A 280 11.22 -6.19 -23.90
CA ASP A 280 12.47 -6.96 -23.83
C ASP A 280 13.15 -6.82 -22.46
N GLU A 281 14.01 -7.78 -22.15
CA GLU A 281 14.67 -7.89 -20.85
C GLU A 281 15.60 -6.70 -20.53
N ALA A 282 16.28 -6.13 -21.53
CA ALA A 282 17.18 -5.00 -21.29
C ALA A 282 16.39 -3.74 -20.88
N SER A 283 15.26 -3.48 -21.55
CA SER A 283 14.35 -2.39 -21.20
C SER A 283 13.62 -2.65 -19.87
N TRP A 284 13.22 -3.90 -19.60
CA TRP A 284 12.56 -4.27 -18.35
C TRP A 284 13.42 -3.99 -17.11
N ARG A 285 14.75 -4.22 -17.19
CA ARG A 285 15.66 -3.90 -16.09
C ARG A 285 15.70 -2.42 -15.74
N LEU A 286 15.53 -1.53 -16.73
CA LEU A 286 15.48 -0.10 -16.49
C LEU A 286 14.19 0.32 -15.75
N VAL A 287 13.06 -0.36 -16.04
CA VAL A 287 11.76 -0.08 -15.40
C VAL A 287 11.79 -0.24 -13.88
N GLY A 288 12.57 -1.20 -13.37
CA GLY A 288 12.70 -1.46 -11.94
C GLY A 288 13.65 -0.52 -11.20
N GLY A 289 14.50 0.22 -11.92
CA GLY A 289 15.54 1.08 -11.36
C GLY A 289 15.04 2.39 -10.74
N ASP A 290 15.95 3.13 -10.11
CA ASP A 290 15.63 4.37 -9.38
C ASP A 290 15.19 5.52 -10.29
N GLY A 291 15.67 5.56 -11.54
CA GLY A 291 15.31 6.58 -12.52
C GLY A 291 13.95 6.38 -13.22
N ALA A 292 13.28 5.24 -13.00
CA ALA A 292 12.05 4.86 -13.70
C ALA A 292 10.82 4.78 -12.78
N ALA A 293 10.85 5.43 -11.61
CA ALA A 293 9.74 5.41 -10.66
C ALA A 293 8.40 5.86 -11.26
N GLY A 294 8.43 6.72 -12.29
CA GLY A 294 7.23 7.16 -13.02
C GLY A 294 6.69 6.17 -14.06
N HIS A 295 7.37 5.05 -14.32
CA HIS A 295 6.92 4.06 -15.30
C HIS A 295 5.76 3.22 -14.75
N PRO A 296 4.66 2.98 -15.52
CA PRO A 296 3.49 2.26 -15.00
C PRO A 296 3.76 0.82 -14.51
N GLN A 297 4.79 0.17 -15.06
CA GLN A 297 5.21 -1.18 -14.63
C GLN A 297 6.29 -1.18 -13.54
N SER A 298 6.70 -0.02 -13.02
CA SER A 298 7.79 0.06 -12.02
C SER A 298 7.47 -0.72 -10.75
N ALA A 299 6.26 -0.56 -10.21
CA ALA A 299 5.82 -1.28 -9.01
C ALA A 299 5.83 -2.81 -9.22
N LEU A 300 5.28 -3.30 -10.33
CA LEU A 300 5.29 -4.72 -10.66
C LEU A 300 6.71 -5.26 -10.85
N SER A 301 7.58 -4.50 -11.52
CA SER A 301 9.00 -4.87 -11.70
C SER A 301 9.73 -5.03 -10.37
N ARG A 302 9.48 -4.13 -9.40
CA ARG A 302 10.04 -4.22 -8.03
C ARG A 302 9.39 -5.32 -7.19
N LEU A 303 8.13 -5.68 -7.48
CA LEU A 303 7.39 -6.72 -6.76
C LEU A 303 7.85 -8.13 -7.14
N LEU A 304 8.10 -8.43 -8.42
CA LEU A 304 8.43 -9.80 -8.87
C LEU A 304 9.59 -10.45 -8.08
N PRO A 305 10.73 -9.76 -7.83
CA PRO A 305 11.80 -10.31 -7.01
C PRO A 305 11.37 -10.61 -5.57
N ARG A 306 10.48 -9.79 -4.98
CA ARG A 306 9.94 -10.02 -3.63
C ARG A 306 9.02 -11.24 -3.58
N LEU A 307 8.29 -11.51 -4.67
CA LEU A 307 7.49 -12.73 -4.83
C LEU A 307 8.35 -13.97 -5.13
N GLY A 308 9.66 -13.81 -5.36
CA GLY A 308 10.55 -14.92 -5.71
C GLY A 308 10.26 -15.53 -7.09
N THR A 309 9.66 -14.77 -8.01
CA THR A 309 9.31 -15.25 -9.36
C THR A 309 9.95 -14.41 -10.46
N SER A 310 10.16 -15.02 -11.62
CA SER A 310 10.55 -14.30 -12.83
C SER A 310 9.31 -13.86 -13.62
N ARG A 311 9.46 -12.83 -14.45
CA ARG A 311 8.38 -12.34 -15.31
C ARG A 311 7.85 -13.41 -16.26
N ASP A 312 8.72 -14.27 -16.77
CA ASP A 312 8.35 -15.34 -17.71
C ASP A 312 7.55 -16.44 -17.04
N ALA A 313 7.82 -16.70 -15.76
CA ALA A 313 7.13 -17.70 -14.95
C ALA A 313 5.71 -17.29 -14.52
N VAL A 314 5.34 -16.01 -14.65
CA VAL A 314 3.98 -15.55 -14.35
C VAL A 314 3.02 -16.04 -15.42
N VAL A 315 1.96 -16.75 -15.02
CA VAL A 315 0.97 -17.31 -15.95
C VAL A 315 -0.06 -16.24 -16.32
N GLU A 316 -0.28 -16.01 -17.61
CA GLU A 316 -1.34 -15.09 -18.06
C GLU A 316 -2.68 -15.84 -18.11
N ILE A 317 -3.71 -15.28 -17.48
CA ILE A 317 -5.04 -15.88 -17.39
C ILE A 317 -6.10 -14.98 -18.04
N GLY A 318 -7.11 -15.62 -18.61
CA GLY A 318 -8.20 -14.97 -19.34
C GLY A 318 -7.95 -14.83 -20.84
N ASP A 319 -9.05 -14.84 -21.59
CA ASP A 319 -9.01 -14.66 -23.04
C ASP A 319 -9.05 -13.19 -23.43
N VAL A 320 -8.11 -12.78 -24.28
CA VAL A 320 -8.02 -11.43 -24.83
C VAL A 320 -8.20 -11.50 -26.34
N ALA A 321 -9.04 -10.63 -26.90
CA ALA A 321 -9.19 -10.56 -28.36
C ALA A 321 -7.84 -10.18 -29.03
N PRO A 322 -7.52 -10.71 -30.23
CA PRO A 322 -6.26 -10.41 -30.92
C PRO A 322 -5.98 -8.91 -31.07
N SER A 323 -7.00 -8.10 -31.35
CA SER A 323 -6.89 -6.63 -31.46
C SER A 323 -6.46 -5.96 -30.15
N LEU A 324 -6.94 -6.45 -29.00
CA LEU A 324 -6.58 -5.94 -27.68
C LEU A 324 -5.17 -6.35 -27.27
N ARG A 325 -4.71 -7.55 -27.68
CA ARG A 325 -3.29 -7.94 -27.56
C ARG A 325 -2.38 -7.03 -28.38
N CYS A 326 -2.76 -6.70 -29.62
CA CYS A 326 -2.00 -5.74 -30.43
C CYS A 326 -1.94 -4.36 -29.78
N ARG A 327 -3.04 -3.90 -29.17
CA ARG A 327 -3.07 -2.64 -28.41
C ARG A 327 -2.15 -2.68 -27.20
N ALA A 328 -2.13 -3.76 -26.44
CA ALA A 328 -1.22 -3.92 -25.31
C ALA A 328 0.25 -3.83 -25.76
N ARG A 329 0.62 -4.53 -26.84
CA ARG A 329 1.97 -4.46 -27.42
C ARG A 329 2.33 -3.05 -27.89
N PHE A 330 1.40 -2.32 -28.50
CA PHE A 330 1.62 -0.93 -28.88
C PHE A 330 1.91 -0.05 -27.65
N LEU A 331 1.14 -0.23 -26.55
CA LEU A 331 1.36 0.51 -25.31
C LEU A 331 2.70 0.16 -24.66
N THR A 332 3.11 -1.10 -24.69
CA THR A 332 4.46 -1.53 -24.27
C THR A 332 5.55 -0.76 -25.00
N GLU A 333 5.47 -0.66 -26.33
CA GLU A 333 6.45 0.09 -27.10
C GLU A 333 6.39 1.59 -26.82
N ALA A 334 5.18 2.16 -26.73
CA ALA A 334 5.00 3.58 -26.45
C ALA A 334 5.51 4.00 -25.07
N LEU A 335 5.46 3.11 -24.09
CA LEU A 335 5.89 3.35 -22.71
C LEU A 335 7.33 2.89 -22.44
N ARG A 336 8.02 2.33 -23.44
CA ARG A 336 9.43 1.92 -23.33
C ARG A 336 10.28 3.04 -22.71
N PRO A 337 11.17 2.72 -21.76
CA PRO A 337 12.04 3.71 -21.12
C PRO A 337 12.75 4.60 -22.15
N ALA A 338 12.84 5.90 -21.86
CA ALA A 338 13.37 6.90 -22.79
C ALA A 338 14.78 6.53 -23.32
N ASP A 339 15.62 5.97 -22.45
CA ASP A 339 16.98 5.53 -22.76
C ASP A 339 17.05 4.41 -23.82
N MET A 340 15.93 3.71 -24.07
CA MET A 340 15.81 2.59 -25.01
C MET A 340 14.97 2.92 -26.24
N THR A 341 14.62 4.18 -26.47
CA THR A 341 13.80 4.61 -27.63
C THR A 341 14.46 4.34 -28.98
N ASN A 342 15.78 4.09 -29.02
CA ASN A 342 16.47 3.63 -30.22
C ASN A 342 15.91 2.29 -30.76
N LEU A 343 15.29 1.46 -29.92
CA LEU A 343 14.66 0.20 -30.29
C LEU A 343 13.30 0.37 -31.00
N TRP A 344 12.72 1.57 -31.05
CA TRP A 344 11.48 1.81 -31.82
C TRP A 344 11.65 1.65 -33.33
N ARG A 345 12.89 1.70 -33.84
CA ARG A 345 13.20 1.64 -35.27
C ARG A 345 13.40 0.21 -35.79
N THR A 346 13.34 -0.78 -34.91
CA THR A 346 13.59 -2.20 -35.18
C THR A 346 12.36 -3.04 -34.87
#